data_AF-A0A920QTJ1-F1
#
_entry.id   AF-A0A920QTJ1-F1
#
_cell.length_a   1.000
_cell.length_b   1.000
_cell.length_c   1.000
_cell.angle_alpha   90.00
_cell.angle_beta   90.00
_cell.angle_gamma   90.00
#
_symmetry.space_group_name_H-M   'P 1'
#
loop_
_entity.id
_entity.type
_entity.pdbx_description
1 polymer ?
#
loop_
_entity_poly.entity_id
_entity_poly.type
_entity_poly.pdbx_seq_one_letter_code
_entity_poly.pdbx_strand_id
1 'polypeptide(L)'
;MNLDKNTRDTPIFASLDPKQFPSVDPESAVTFVSTQMVTNPDNMVLAKELYSSYTTWCELECIKPLTQRSFGMQLTNMGFSRKRRGKGHHWWTGLKLDDNQAFNFSNTI
;
A
#
# COMPACT_ATOMS: atom_id res chain seq x y z
N MET A 1 10.48 34.18 -11.12
CA MET A 1 9.16 33.50 -11.04
C MET A 1 9.44 32.01 -10.96
N ASN A 2 9.36 31.41 -9.78
CA ASN A 2 9.40 29.96 -9.64
C ASN A 2 8.10 29.57 -8.94
N LEU A 3 7.20 29.02 -9.73
CA LEU A 3 5.88 28.52 -9.34
C LEU A 3 6.09 27.30 -8.42
N ASP A 4 5.57 27.40 -7.21
CA ASP A 4 4.90 26.34 -6.43
C ASP A 4 5.25 24.87 -6.76
N LYS A 5 6.24 24.31 -6.05
CA LYS A 5 6.21 22.86 -5.82
C LYS A 5 5.14 22.57 -4.76
N ASN A 6 3.93 22.35 -5.27
CA ASN A 6 2.73 21.85 -4.59
C ASN A 6 3.08 20.89 -3.43
N THR A 7 3.02 21.40 -2.20
CA THR A 7 3.28 20.66 -0.95
C THR A 7 1.99 19.97 -0.52
N ARG A 8 1.48 19.04 -1.33
CA ARG A 8 0.23 18.30 -1.02
C ARG A 8 0.33 16.78 -1.06
N ASP A 9 1.45 16.23 -1.51
CA ASP A 9 1.62 14.77 -1.63
C ASP A 9 2.77 14.21 -0.78
N THR A 10 3.39 15.04 0.07
CA THR A 10 4.41 14.54 0.99
C THR A 10 3.70 13.85 2.16
N PRO A 11 3.85 12.52 2.32
CA PRO A 11 3.27 11.83 3.45
C PRO A 11 3.73 12.45 4.75
N ILE A 12 2.85 12.53 5.76
CA ILE A 12 3.15 13.17 7.05
C ILE A 12 4.47 12.61 7.64
N PHE A 13 4.75 11.32 7.45
CA PHE A 13 5.99 10.67 7.92
C PHE A 13 7.29 11.18 7.30
N ALA A 14 7.26 11.83 6.13
CA ALA A 14 8.44 12.40 5.49
C ALA A 14 8.82 13.79 6.06
N SER A 15 7.93 14.40 6.85
CA SER A 15 8.14 15.71 7.49
C SER A 15 8.36 15.62 9.01
N LEU A 16 8.24 14.42 9.60
CA LEU A 16 8.41 14.19 11.04
C LEU A 16 9.86 13.81 11.38
N ASP A 17 10.35 14.25 12.54
CA ASP A 17 11.69 13.91 13.04
C ASP A 17 11.81 12.37 13.16
N PRO A 18 12.75 11.72 12.44
CA PRO A 18 12.94 10.27 12.47
C PRO A 18 13.21 9.70 13.87
N LYS A 19 13.60 10.54 14.84
CA LYS A 19 13.82 10.13 16.24
C LYS A 19 12.54 10.09 17.09
N GLN A 20 11.39 10.53 16.57
CA GLN A 20 10.11 10.64 17.30
C GLN A 20 9.04 9.59 16.92
N PHE A 21 9.43 8.48 16.25
CA PHE A 21 8.62 7.31 15.78
C PHE A 21 7.93 7.45 14.41
N PRO A 22 7.71 6.36 13.62
CA PRO A 22 7.70 4.92 13.99
C PRO A 22 8.86 4.10 13.40
N SER A 23 9.28 3.08 14.16
CA SER A 23 10.05 1.95 13.64
C SER A 23 9.27 1.29 12.51
N VAL A 24 9.97 0.92 11.42
CA VAL A 24 9.37 0.08 10.38
C VAL A 24 8.93 -1.22 11.05
N ASP A 25 7.64 -1.51 11.00
CA ASP A 25 7.13 -2.81 11.44
C ASP A 25 7.37 -3.83 10.30
N PRO A 26 8.27 -4.81 10.49
CA PRO A 26 8.55 -5.81 9.47
C PRO A 26 7.34 -6.66 9.13
N GLU A 27 6.34 -6.79 10.00
CA GLU A 27 5.12 -7.59 9.77
C GLU A 27 3.94 -6.76 9.24
N SER A 28 4.14 -5.45 9.04
CA SER A 28 3.06 -4.54 8.59
C SER A 28 2.37 -4.99 7.31
N ALA A 29 3.08 -5.63 6.36
CA ALA A 29 2.43 -6.14 5.16
C ALA A 29 1.54 -7.37 5.45
N VAL A 30 1.94 -8.24 6.37
CA VAL A 30 1.16 -9.40 6.80
C VAL A 30 -0.11 -8.94 7.50
N THR A 31 0.02 -8.00 8.44
CA THR A 31 -1.13 -7.40 9.16
C THR A 31 -2.07 -6.68 8.21
N PHE A 32 -1.53 -5.91 7.26
CA PHE A 32 -2.35 -5.26 6.24
C PHE A 32 -3.12 -6.28 5.40
N VAL A 33 -2.46 -7.33 4.91
CA VAL A 33 -3.12 -8.36 4.10
C VAL A 33 -4.20 -9.10 4.90
N SER A 34 -3.96 -9.41 6.18
CA SER A 34 -4.93 -10.17 6.97
C SER A 34 -6.15 -9.35 7.39
N THR A 35 -6.03 -8.02 7.45
CA THR A 35 -7.10 -7.13 7.95
C THR A 35 -7.81 -6.33 6.87
N GLN A 36 -7.12 -5.98 5.78
CA GLN A 36 -7.63 -5.08 4.73
C GLN A 36 -7.94 -5.79 3.41
N MET A 37 -7.55 -7.06 3.26
CA MET A 37 -7.62 -7.79 1.99
C MET A 37 -8.45 -9.06 2.11
N VAL A 38 -9.11 -9.42 1.01
CA VAL A 38 -9.79 -10.71 0.83
C VAL A 38 -8.96 -11.59 -0.10
N THR A 39 -8.56 -12.78 0.37
CA THR A 39 -7.74 -13.72 -0.39
C THR A 39 -8.58 -14.76 -1.11
N ASN A 40 -8.36 -14.91 -2.42
CA ASN A 40 -8.98 -15.93 -3.27
C ASN A 40 -8.14 -16.04 -4.57
N PRO A 41 -7.91 -17.25 -5.13
CA PRO A 41 -7.15 -17.42 -6.36
C PRO A 41 -7.61 -16.56 -7.55
N ASP A 42 -8.90 -16.28 -7.65
CA ASP A 42 -9.51 -15.51 -8.74
C ASP A 42 -9.46 -13.99 -8.49
N ASN A 43 -9.13 -13.56 -7.27
CA ASN A 43 -9.03 -12.14 -6.94
C ASN A 43 -7.78 -11.52 -7.54
N MET A 44 -7.93 -10.27 -7.97
CA MET A 44 -6.85 -9.49 -8.55
C MET A 44 -6.94 -8.03 -8.11
N VAL A 45 -5.79 -7.38 -8.01
CA VAL A 45 -5.69 -5.95 -7.71
C VAL A 45 -4.52 -5.33 -8.46
N LEU A 46 -4.66 -4.08 -8.90
CA LEU A 46 -3.55 -3.35 -9.52
C LEU A 46 -2.43 -3.14 -8.51
N ALA A 47 -1.18 -3.29 -8.93
CA ALA A 47 -0.02 -3.10 -8.05
C ALA A 47 0.07 -1.67 -7.51
N LYS A 48 -0.40 -0.68 -8.29
CA LYS A 48 -0.46 0.72 -7.87
C LYS A 48 -1.50 0.90 -6.75
N GLU A 49 -2.71 0.40 -6.95
CA GLU A 49 -3.81 0.50 -5.98
C GLU A 49 -3.44 -0.20 -4.68
N LEU A 50 -2.93 -1.43 -4.77
CA LEU A 50 -2.54 -2.21 -3.60
C LEU A 50 -1.49 -1.49 -2.74
N TYR A 51 -0.46 -0.92 -3.35
CA TYR A 51 0.57 -0.22 -2.60
C TYR A 51 0.07 1.11 -2.02
N SER A 52 -0.80 1.83 -2.75
CA SER A 52 -1.41 3.06 -2.27
C SER A 52 -2.26 2.80 -1.02
N SER A 53 -3.10 1.76 -1.05
CA SER A 53 -3.92 1.36 0.10
C SER A 53 -3.07 0.95 1.30
N TYR A 54 -1.97 0.23 1.07
CA TYR A 54 -1.03 -0.13 2.13
C TYR A 54 -0.39 1.12 2.77
N THR A 55 0.07 2.09 1.98
CA THR A 55 0.68 3.31 2.53
C THR A 55 -0.34 4.15 3.31
N THR A 56 -1.58 4.26 2.82
CA THR A 56 -2.65 4.95 3.54
C THR A 56 -3.00 4.25 4.85
N TRP A 57 -3.09 2.92 4.85
CA TRP A 57 -3.30 2.16 6.08
C TRP A 57 -2.15 2.37 7.08
N CYS A 58 -0.89 2.34 6.61
CA CYS A 58 0.26 2.65 7.48
C CYS A 58 0.17 4.05 8.09
N GLU A 59 -0.27 5.06 7.34
CA GLU A 59 -0.47 6.41 7.88
C GLU A 59 -1.55 6.45 8.97
N LEU A 60 -2.67 5.77 8.76
CA LEU A 60 -3.78 5.69 9.73
C LEU A 60 -3.37 4.97 11.02
N GLU A 61 -2.53 3.94 10.90
CA GLU A 61 -1.99 3.18 12.04
C GLU A 61 -0.76 3.85 12.68
N CYS A 62 -0.32 5.01 12.18
CA CYS A 62 0.92 5.66 12.60
C CYS A 62 2.14 4.71 12.49
N ILE A 63 2.22 3.94 11.41
CA ILE A 63 3.32 3.01 11.09
C ILE A 63 4.10 3.57 9.89
N LYS A 64 5.43 3.41 9.90
CA LYS A 64 6.24 3.74 8.74
C LYS A 64 6.09 2.66 7.67
N PRO A 65 5.64 2.98 6.44
CA PRO A 65 5.46 1.96 5.42
C PRO A 65 6.79 1.35 4.98
N LEU A 66 6.75 0.07 4.61
CA LEU A 66 7.82 -0.57 3.87
C LEU A 66 8.00 0.09 2.50
N THR A 67 9.21 0.00 1.94
CA THR A 67 9.41 0.36 0.54
C THR A 67 8.56 -0.53 -0.37
N GLN A 68 8.11 -0.01 -1.51
CA GLN A 68 7.32 -0.79 -2.48
C GLN A 68 7.98 -2.12 -2.88
N ARG A 69 9.32 -2.14 -2.97
CA ARG A 69 10.08 -3.37 -3.24
C ARG A 69 9.98 -4.37 -2.10
N SER A 70 10.20 -3.95 -0.85
CA SER A 70 10.07 -4.84 0.32
C SER A 70 8.64 -5.34 0.49
N PHE A 71 7.66 -4.46 0.37
CA PHE A 71 6.25 -4.84 0.41
C PHE A 71 5.92 -5.90 -0.65
N GLY A 72 6.34 -5.68 -1.90
CA GLY A 72 6.17 -6.66 -2.97
C GLY A 72 6.90 -7.98 -2.71
N MET A 73 8.09 -7.95 -2.09
CA MET A 73 8.81 -9.17 -1.71
C MET A 73 8.05 -9.96 -0.64
N GLN A 74 7.43 -9.28 0.34
CA GLN A 74 6.59 -9.96 1.33
C GLN A 74 5.34 -10.58 0.71
N LEU A 75 4.68 -9.91 -0.24
CA LEU A 75 3.55 -10.50 -0.97
C LEU A 75 3.96 -11.79 -1.69
N THR A 76 5.13 -11.82 -2.32
CA THR A 76 5.68 -13.03 -2.93
C THR A 76 5.92 -14.12 -1.88
N ASN A 77 6.49 -13.76 -0.72
CA ASN A 77 6.73 -14.71 0.37
C ASN A 77 5.43 -15.26 0.97
N MET A 78 4.35 -14.47 0.96
CA MET A 78 2.99 -14.90 1.32
C MET A 78 2.32 -15.78 0.25
N GLY A 79 2.97 -16.02 -0.89
CA GLY A 79 2.47 -16.88 -1.97
C GLY A 79 1.67 -16.16 -3.07
N PHE A 80 1.56 -14.83 -3.00
CA PHE A 80 0.90 -14.07 -4.07
C PHE A 80 1.81 -13.89 -5.28
N SER A 81 1.19 -13.74 -6.45
CA SER A 81 1.91 -13.64 -7.71
C SER A 81 1.71 -12.28 -8.38
N ARG A 82 2.81 -11.68 -8.85
CA ARG A 82 2.77 -10.46 -9.67
C ARG A 82 2.82 -10.81 -11.16
N LYS A 83 1.87 -10.31 -11.94
CA LYS A 83 1.78 -10.55 -13.38
C LYS A 83 1.65 -9.24 -14.15
N ARG A 84 2.18 -9.21 -15.38
CA ARG A 84 1.84 -8.18 -16.37
C ARG A 84 0.58 -8.60 -17.12
N ARG A 85 -0.41 -7.69 -17.19
CA ARG A 85 -1.69 -7.88 -17.87
C ARG A 85 -2.17 -6.54 -18.42
N GLY A 86 -2.93 -6.56 -19.51
CA GLY A 86 -3.69 -5.43 -20.09
C GLY A 86 -2.93 -4.09 -20.17
N LYS A 87 -2.57 -3.63 -21.38
CA LYS A 87 -1.90 -2.32 -21.59
C LYS A 87 -0.60 -2.13 -20.78
N GLY A 88 0.06 -3.22 -20.39
CA GLY A 88 1.34 -3.19 -19.67
C GLY A 88 1.26 -2.96 -18.17
N HIS A 89 0.06 -2.96 -17.58
CA HIS A 89 -0.10 -2.79 -16.13
C HIS A 89 0.38 -4.00 -15.34
N HIS A 90 0.77 -3.75 -14.09
CA HIS A 90 1.17 -4.77 -13.14
C HIS A 90 0.02 -5.08 -12.18
N TRP A 91 -0.26 -6.37 -12.01
CA TRP A 91 -1.33 -6.89 -11.19
C TRP A 91 -0.77 -7.88 -10.18
N TRP A 92 -1.38 -7.92 -8.99
CA TRP A 92 -1.23 -9.02 -8.05
C TRP A 92 -2.44 -9.93 -8.13
N THR A 93 -2.22 -11.25 -8.06
CA THR A 93 -3.27 -12.28 -8.10
C THR A 93 -3.30 -13.05 -6.79
N GLY A 94 -4.50 -13.45 -6.36
CA GLY A 94 -4.73 -14.15 -5.10
C GLY A 94 -5.35 -13.27 -4.01
N LEU A 95 -5.51 -11.96 -4.26
CA LEU A 95 -6.03 -10.99 -3.30
C LEU A 95 -6.68 -9.79 -3.98
N LYS A 96 -7.66 -9.19 -3.29
CA LYS A 96 -8.26 -7.88 -3.61
C LYS A 96 -8.53 -7.11 -2.32
N LEU A 97 -8.76 -5.80 -2.42
CA LEU A 97 -9.22 -5.00 -1.29
C LEU A 97 -10.57 -5.54 -0.79
N ASP A 98 -10.76 -5.57 0.52
CA ASP A 98 -12.07 -5.86 1.08
C ASP A 98 -13.02 -4.71 0.74
N ASP A 99 -14.12 -5.01 0.04
CA ASP A 99 -15.12 -4.02 -0.39
C ASP A 99 -15.76 -3.32 0.82
N ASN A 100 -15.79 -3.97 1.99
CA ASN A 100 -16.27 -3.37 3.24
C ASN A 100 -15.29 -2.35 3.82
N GLN A 101 -14.00 -2.44 3.46
CA GLN A 101 -12.96 -1.48 3.85
C GLN A 101 -12.69 -0.45 2.74
N ALA A 102 -13.03 -0.76 1.48
CA ALA A 102 -12.82 0.09 0.31
C ALA A 102 -13.55 1.44 0.37
N PHE A 103 -14.64 1.54 1.14
CA PHE A 103 -15.36 2.79 1.39
C PHE A 103 -14.51 3.87 2.08
N ASN A 104 -13.42 3.50 2.78
CA ASN A 104 -12.55 4.46 3.45
C ASN A 104 -11.52 5.12 2.52
N PHE A 105 -11.28 4.58 1.32
CA PHE A 105 -10.15 4.97 0.48
C PHE A 105 -10.54 5.74 -0.80
N SER A 106 -11.82 6.01 -1.02
CA SER A 106 -12.34 6.64 -2.25
C SER A 106 -12.48 8.17 -2.18
N ASN A 107 -12.11 8.81 -1.06
CA ASN A 107 -12.23 10.27 -0.89
C ASN A 107 -10.87 10.97 -0.98
N THR A 108 -10.18 10.85 -2.10
CA THR A 108 -9.15 11.82 -2.51
C THR A 108 -9.23 12.01 -4.02
N ILE A 109 -10.09 12.94 -4.45
CA ILE A 109 -10.13 13.55 -5.79
C ILE A 109 -9.51 14.93 -5.69
#